data_AF-A0A1A8GKG6-F1
#
_entry.id   AF-A0A1A8GKG6-F1
#
_cell.length_a   1.000
_cell.length_b   1.000
_cell.length_c   1.000
_cell.angle_alpha   90.00
_cell.angle_beta   90.00
_cell.angle_gamma   90.00
#
_symmetry.space_group_name_H-M   'P 1'
#
loop_
_entity.id
_entity.type
_entity.pdbx_description
1 polymer ?
#
loop_
_entity_poly.entity_id
_entity_poly.type
_entity_poly.pdbx_seq_one_letter_code
_entity_poly.pdbx_strand_id
1 'polypeptide(L)'
;GDDWDVLVAHFLGVDHCGHRFGPDHPAMADKLTQMDGVIRSVIDRLQNDTLLVLMGDHGMTDTGDHGGESQKETDATLFLYSPSPIFPAPLSQKEPDVVPQTDLVPTLALLLGVPIPYSSVGQVLLPLFSPHGQTGSAVGGLSQLEALWINAKQVNRFLETYSSMAKDIPPESLSQLQQEFSRLSSEYL
;
A
#
# COMPACT_ATOMS: atom_id res chain seq x y z
N GLY A 1 5.93 -11.18 -25.82
CA GLY A 1 5.58 -11.19 -24.40
C GLY A 1 6.11 -12.48 -23.87
N ASP A 2 7.18 -12.42 -23.10
CA ASP A 2 7.83 -13.56 -22.41
C ASP A 2 8.47 -13.07 -21.09
N ASP A 3 8.03 -11.92 -20.56
CA ASP A 3 8.60 -11.31 -19.35
C ASP A 3 7.54 -11.19 -18.25
N TRP A 4 7.97 -10.86 -17.04
CA TRP A 4 7.12 -10.72 -15.86
C TRP A 4 6.46 -9.33 -15.79
N ASP A 5 5.19 -9.29 -15.36
CA ASP A 5 4.49 -8.03 -15.03
C ASP A 5 4.74 -7.59 -13.57
N VAL A 6 5.12 -8.54 -12.70
CA VAL A 6 5.39 -8.30 -11.27
C VAL A 6 6.57 -9.16 -10.82
N LEU A 7 7.53 -8.53 -10.14
CA LEU A 7 8.63 -9.20 -9.46
C LEU A 7 8.56 -8.91 -7.96
N VAL A 8 8.60 -9.96 -7.13
CA VAL A 8 8.64 -9.85 -5.67
C VAL A 8 9.98 -10.38 -5.17
N ALA A 9 10.70 -9.57 -4.42
CA ALA A 9 11.94 -9.94 -3.76
C ALA A 9 11.81 -9.72 -2.25
N HIS A 10 12.26 -10.69 -1.46
CA HIS A 10 12.18 -10.66 -0.01
C HIS A 10 13.57 -10.88 0.61
N PHE A 11 13.97 -9.97 1.50
CA PHE A 11 15.31 -9.95 2.11
C PHE A 11 15.24 -10.14 3.62
N LEU A 12 15.50 -11.35 4.10
CA LEU A 12 15.51 -11.70 5.53
C LEU A 12 16.68 -11.10 6.33
N GLY A 13 17.65 -10.50 5.63
CA GLY A 13 18.93 -10.17 6.25
C GLY A 13 18.85 -9.07 7.33
N VAL A 14 17.92 -8.12 7.21
CA VAL A 14 17.72 -7.05 8.20
C VAL A 14 17.09 -7.62 9.46
N ASP A 15 16.04 -8.43 9.32
CA ASP A 15 15.37 -9.11 10.43
C ASP A 15 16.35 -9.97 11.25
N HIS A 16 17.09 -10.88 10.59
CA HIS A 16 18.09 -11.72 11.28
C HIS A 16 19.16 -10.90 12.02
N CYS A 17 19.57 -9.75 11.45
CA CYS A 17 20.53 -8.87 12.10
C CYS A 17 19.91 -8.20 13.35
N GLY A 18 18.64 -7.81 13.26
CA GLY A 18 17.85 -7.26 14.36
C GLY A 18 17.75 -8.22 15.53
N HIS A 19 17.28 -9.45 15.29
CA HIS A 19 17.22 -10.51 16.32
C HIS A 19 18.56 -10.78 16.98
N ARG A 20 19.64 -10.80 16.18
CA ARG A 20 20.96 -11.22 16.66
C ARG A 20 21.68 -10.14 17.46
N PHE A 21 21.54 -8.87 17.07
CA PHE A 21 22.37 -7.79 17.57
C PHE A 21 21.59 -6.60 18.14
N GLY A 22 20.30 -6.47 17.82
CA GLY A 22 19.48 -5.30 18.10
C GLY A 22 19.56 -4.23 17.01
N PRO A 23 18.55 -3.34 16.92
CA PRO A 23 18.46 -2.32 15.88
C PRO A 23 19.57 -1.26 15.93
N ASP A 24 20.07 -0.90 17.11
CA ASP A 24 21.08 0.16 17.29
C ASP A 24 22.53 -0.34 17.20
N HIS A 25 22.76 -1.61 16.87
CA HIS A 25 24.09 -2.18 16.80
C HIS A 25 24.81 -1.82 15.49
N PRO A 26 26.14 -1.59 15.45
CA PRO A 26 26.87 -1.28 14.22
C PRO A 26 26.67 -2.27 13.08
N ALA A 27 26.49 -3.56 13.39
CA ALA A 27 26.16 -4.59 12.40
C ALA A 27 24.83 -4.33 11.67
N MET A 28 23.84 -3.72 12.34
CA MET A 28 22.59 -3.29 11.70
C MET A 28 22.86 -2.17 10.70
N ALA A 29 23.68 -1.18 11.07
CA ALA A 29 24.06 -0.10 10.16
C ALA A 29 24.80 -0.64 8.91
N ASP A 30 25.72 -1.59 9.09
CA ASP A 30 26.40 -2.26 7.98
C ASP A 30 25.41 -3.01 7.08
N LYS A 31 24.42 -3.68 7.70
CA LYS A 31 23.39 -4.42 6.97
C LYS A 31 22.45 -3.51 6.18
N LEU A 32 22.03 -2.40 6.77
CA LEU A 32 21.22 -1.38 6.10
C LEU A 32 21.99 -0.73 4.95
N THR A 33 23.29 -0.47 5.13
CA THR A 33 24.17 0.03 4.05
C THR A 33 24.24 -0.95 2.88
N GLN A 34 24.30 -2.26 3.17
CA GLN A 34 24.23 -3.28 2.13
C GLN A 34 22.89 -3.24 1.37
N MET A 35 21.76 -3.10 2.08
CA MET A 35 20.43 -3.03 1.46
C MET A 35 20.24 -1.76 0.63
N ASP A 36 20.72 -0.61 1.09
CA ASP A 36 20.77 0.63 0.31
C ASP A 36 21.52 0.45 -1.02
N GLY A 37 22.65 -0.27 -1.01
CA GLY A 37 23.37 -0.64 -2.24
C GLY A 37 22.54 -1.51 -3.20
N VAL A 38 21.78 -2.48 -2.67
CA VAL A 38 20.86 -3.29 -3.48
C VAL A 38 19.74 -2.44 -4.07
N ILE A 39 19.11 -1.59 -3.26
CA ILE A 39 18.01 -0.71 -3.69
C ILE A 39 18.48 0.23 -4.79
N ARG A 40 19.64 0.89 -4.65
CA ARG A 40 20.23 1.74 -5.69
C ARG A 40 20.48 0.95 -6.97
N SER A 41 21.06 -0.25 -6.86
CA SER A 41 21.30 -1.12 -8.01
C SER A 41 20.00 -1.50 -8.75
N VAL A 42 18.89 -1.70 -8.02
CA VAL A 42 17.57 -1.92 -8.63
C VAL A 42 17.09 -0.66 -9.33
N ILE A 43 17.10 0.48 -8.62
CA ILE A 43 16.67 1.79 -9.16
C ILE A 43 17.39 2.13 -10.46
N ASP A 44 18.71 1.94 -10.52
CA ASP A 44 19.54 2.21 -11.71
C ASP A 44 19.16 1.34 -12.93
N ARG A 45 18.45 0.23 -12.72
CA ARG A 45 18.01 -0.72 -13.75
C ARG A 45 16.52 -0.62 -14.06
N LEU A 46 15.75 0.14 -13.28
CA LEU A 46 14.34 0.36 -13.57
C LEU A 46 14.20 1.17 -14.86
N GLN A 47 13.26 0.76 -15.70
CA GLN A 47 12.95 1.41 -16.96
C GLN A 47 11.46 1.71 -17.02
N ASN A 48 11.07 2.57 -17.95
CA ASN A 48 9.66 2.82 -18.30
C ASN A 48 8.80 3.30 -17.11
N ASP A 49 7.60 2.76 -17.02
CA ASP A 49 6.54 3.02 -16.02
C ASP A 49 6.56 2.02 -14.85
N THR A 50 7.67 1.31 -14.64
CA THR A 50 7.80 0.38 -13.51
C THR A 50 7.73 1.14 -12.17
N LEU A 51 6.92 0.63 -11.25
CA LEU A 51 6.84 1.08 -9.86
C LEU A 51 7.67 0.15 -8.97
N LEU A 52 8.65 0.71 -8.28
CA LEU A 52 9.31 0.07 -7.14
C LEU A 52 8.52 0.35 -5.87
N VAL A 53 8.10 -0.72 -5.21
CA VAL A 53 7.51 -0.71 -3.87
C VAL A 53 8.51 -1.36 -2.92
N LEU A 54 9.10 -0.57 -2.05
CA LEU A 54 9.89 -1.07 -0.92
C LEU A 54 9.04 -0.93 0.34
N MET A 55 8.80 -2.04 1.02
CA MET A 55 8.05 -2.04 2.26
C MET A 55 8.65 -2.99 3.30
N GLY A 56 8.49 -2.66 4.58
CA GLY A 56 8.64 -3.63 5.67
C GLY A 56 7.31 -4.33 5.93
N ASP A 57 7.38 -5.59 6.34
CA ASP A 57 6.25 -6.36 6.87
C ASP A 57 5.97 -5.99 8.34
N HIS A 58 7.03 -5.74 9.12
CA HIS A 58 6.92 -5.26 10.50
C HIS A 58 8.11 -4.38 10.90
N GLY A 59 8.00 -3.74 12.07
CA GLY A 59 9.12 -3.14 12.80
C GLY A 59 9.72 -4.11 13.83
N MET A 60 10.50 -3.59 14.78
CA MET A 60 11.07 -4.39 15.88
C MET A 60 11.27 -3.57 17.14
N THR A 61 11.27 -4.24 18.29
CA THR A 61 11.61 -3.67 19.60
C THR A 61 13.11 -3.31 19.70
N ASP A 62 13.47 -2.55 20.73
CA ASP A 62 14.88 -2.17 20.99
C ASP A 62 15.79 -3.38 21.30
N THR A 63 15.19 -4.52 21.67
CA THR A 63 15.89 -5.79 21.90
C THR A 63 15.91 -6.69 20.67
N GLY A 64 15.36 -6.23 19.54
CA GLY A 64 15.35 -6.96 18.27
C GLY A 64 14.21 -7.97 18.10
N ASP A 65 13.24 -7.99 19.01
CA ASP A 65 12.05 -8.88 18.94
C ASP A 65 10.88 -8.20 18.21
N HIS A 66 9.89 -8.97 17.76
CA HIS A 66 8.69 -8.47 17.09
C HIS A 66 7.48 -9.44 17.24
N GLY A 67 6.31 -9.03 16.74
CA GLY A 67 5.08 -9.83 16.76
C GLY A 67 4.04 -9.40 17.81
N GLY A 68 4.35 -8.36 18.58
CA GLY A 68 3.43 -7.63 19.44
C GLY A 68 2.67 -6.52 18.73
N GLU A 69 1.99 -5.71 19.53
CA GLU A 69 1.12 -4.60 19.10
C GLU A 69 1.74 -3.22 19.34
N SER A 70 3.01 -3.16 19.76
CA SER A 70 3.66 -1.88 20.04
C SER A 70 3.92 -1.12 18.74
N GLN A 71 3.93 0.22 18.83
CA GLN A 71 4.19 1.06 17.68
C GLN A 71 5.52 0.72 16.98
N LYS A 72 6.55 0.35 17.75
CA LYS A 72 7.86 -0.05 17.19
C LYS A 72 7.78 -1.34 16.36
N GLU A 73 6.81 -2.20 16.63
CA GLU A 73 6.60 -3.47 15.93
C GLU A 73 5.61 -3.34 14.77
N THR A 74 4.63 -2.44 14.88
CA THR A 74 3.62 -2.21 13.83
C THR A 74 4.04 -1.18 12.79
N ASP A 75 4.87 -0.20 13.17
CA ASP A 75 5.37 0.81 12.24
C ASP A 75 6.45 0.18 11.35
N ALA A 76 6.21 0.23 10.04
CA ALA A 76 7.11 -0.27 9.03
C ALA A 76 7.33 0.79 7.95
N THR A 77 8.44 0.66 7.21
CA THR A 77 8.75 1.59 6.13
C THR A 77 7.86 1.31 4.90
N LEU A 78 7.43 2.37 4.22
CA LEU A 78 6.94 2.33 2.84
C LEU A 78 7.73 3.37 2.02
N PHE A 79 8.32 2.93 0.93
CA PHE A 79 9.00 3.78 -0.03
C PHE A 79 8.55 3.40 -1.44
N LEU A 80 8.09 4.40 -2.19
CA LEU A 80 7.56 4.26 -3.53
C LEU A 80 8.43 5.07 -4.49
N TYR A 81 8.85 4.44 -5.58
CA TYR A 81 9.68 5.09 -6.58
C TYR A 81 9.29 4.62 -7.98
N SER A 82 9.26 5.55 -8.93
CA SER A 82 9.17 5.23 -10.35
C SER A 82 10.06 6.19 -11.14
N PRO A 83 10.70 5.72 -12.23
CA PRO A 83 11.38 6.61 -13.18
C PRO A 83 10.41 7.59 -13.85
N SER A 84 9.14 7.21 -13.99
CA SER A 84 8.07 8.05 -14.51
C SER A 84 7.40 8.85 -13.38
N PRO A 85 7.00 10.11 -13.61
CA PRO A 85 6.36 10.93 -12.58
C PRO A 85 4.93 10.43 -12.30
N ILE A 86 4.78 9.59 -11.27
CA ILE A 86 3.48 9.05 -10.84
C ILE A 86 2.81 9.84 -9.71
N PHE A 87 3.56 10.78 -9.12
CA PHE A 87 3.06 11.65 -8.06
C PHE A 87 2.66 12.99 -8.67
N PRO A 88 1.35 13.29 -8.77
CA PRO A 88 0.84 14.49 -9.45
C PRO A 88 1.08 15.76 -8.64
N ALA A 89 1.35 15.64 -7.34
CA ALA A 89 1.67 16.75 -6.45
C ALA A 89 3.17 16.79 -6.15
N PRO A 90 3.78 17.98 -6.01
CA PRO A 90 5.15 18.09 -5.50
C PRO A 90 5.23 17.42 -4.13
N LEU A 91 6.33 16.69 -3.91
CA LEU A 91 6.62 16.07 -2.61
C LEU A 91 6.52 17.15 -1.53
N SER A 92 5.54 16.99 -0.64
CA SER A 92 5.40 17.87 0.52
C SER A 92 6.60 17.68 1.42
N GLN A 93 7.13 18.76 2.00
CA GLN A 93 8.14 18.66 3.07
C GLN A 93 7.53 18.25 4.42
N LYS A 94 6.21 18.07 4.48
CA LYS A 94 5.53 17.51 5.65
C LYS A 94 5.86 16.01 5.74
N GLU A 95 6.01 15.51 6.98
CA GLU A 95 6.06 14.08 7.24
C GLU A 95 5.00 13.33 6.42
N PRO A 96 5.36 12.20 5.78
CA PRO A 96 4.40 11.39 5.04
C PRO A 96 3.23 11.02 5.96
N ASP A 97 2.02 11.00 5.42
CA ASP A 97 0.89 10.49 6.17
C ASP A 97 1.13 9.00 6.49
N VAL A 98 0.73 8.57 7.69
CA VAL A 98 0.77 7.16 8.08
C VAL A 98 -0.21 6.40 7.20
N VAL A 99 0.26 5.34 6.56
CA VAL A 99 -0.51 4.51 5.64
C VAL A 99 -0.70 3.11 6.25
N PRO A 100 -1.93 2.60 6.39
CA PRO A 100 -2.18 1.20 6.71
C PRO A 100 -1.60 0.28 5.62
N GLN A 101 -0.88 -0.78 5.99
CA GLN A 101 -0.37 -1.75 4.99
C GLN A 101 -1.50 -2.40 4.16
N THR A 102 -2.71 -2.47 4.71
CA THR A 102 -3.91 -2.96 4.00
C THR A 102 -4.26 -2.15 2.76
N ASP A 103 -3.79 -0.90 2.67
CA ASP A 103 -4.08 0.02 1.57
C ASP A 103 -3.21 -0.27 0.33
N LEU A 104 -2.13 -1.05 0.50
CA LEU A 104 -1.27 -1.46 -0.61
C LEU A 104 -2.00 -2.36 -1.60
N VAL A 105 -2.79 -3.32 -1.10
CA VAL A 105 -3.49 -4.29 -1.95
C VAL A 105 -4.45 -3.64 -2.96
N PRO A 106 -5.43 -2.81 -2.55
CA PRO A 106 -6.34 -2.19 -3.51
C PRO A 106 -5.61 -1.20 -4.42
N THR A 107 -4.59 -0.52 -3.91
CA THR A 107 -3.76 0.41 -4.69
C THR A 107 -3.04 -0.30 -5.83
N LEU A 108 -2.27 -1.34 -5.52
CA LEU A 108 -1.50 -2.07 -6.52
C LEU A 108 -2.40 -2.79 -7.52
N ALA A 109 -3.54 -3.33 -7.08
CA ALA A 109 -4.52 -3.95 -7.98
C ALA A 109 -4.99 -2.95 -9.05
N LEU A 110 -5.37 -1.74 -8.66
CA LEU A 110 -5.83 -0.72 -9.60
C LEU A 110 -4.72 -0.20 -10.51
N LEU A 111 -3.50 -0.01 -9.99
CA LEU A 111 -2.35 0.41 -10.81
C LEU A 111 -1.97 -0.64 -11.87
N LEU A 112 -2.10 -1.92 -11.54
CA LEU A 112 -1.89 -3.04 -12.47
C LEU A 112 -3.09 -3.29 -13.40
N GLY A 113 -4.20 -2.55 -13.23
CA GLY A 113 -5.41 -2.74 -14.04
C GLY A 113 -6.14 -4.06 -13.77
N VAL A 114 -5.94 -4.67 -12.60
CA VAL A 114 -6.59 -5.92 -12.19
C VAL A 114 -7.68 -5.68 -11.13
N PRO A 115 -8.68 -6.57 -11.00
CA PRO A 115 -9.69 -6.43 -9.96
C PRO A 115 -9.08 -6.46 -8.55
N ILE A 116 -9.58 -5.59 -7.67
CA ILE A 116 -9.21 -5.61 -6.25
C ILE A 116 -9.58 -6.97 -5.65
N PRO A 117 -8.63 -7.68 -4.99
CA PRO A 117 -8.91 -8.95 -4.33
C PRO A 117 -10.10 -8.87 -3.37
N TYR A 118 -10.97 -9.87 -3.41
CA TYR A 118 -12.25 -9.85 -2.71
C TYR A 118 -12.14 -9.56 -1.21
N SER A 119 -11.13 -10.11 -0.53
CA SER A 119 -10.91 -9.95 0.91
C SER A 119 -10.17 -8.66 1.30
N SER A 120 -9.80 -7.82 0.34
CA SER A 120 -9.19 -6.53 0.62
C SER A 120 -10.24 -5.60 1.27
N VAL A 121 -9.88 -4.89 2.34
CA VAL A 121 -10.77 -3.89 2.97
C VAL A 121 -10.08 -2.55 3.17
N GLY A 122 -8.85 -2.40 2.67
CA GLY A 122 -8.11 -1.15 2.72
C GLY A 122 -8.63 -0.11 1.72
N GLN A 123 -8.05 1.09 1.83
CA GLN A 123 -8.32 2.21 0.95
C GLN A 123 -7.24 2.36 -0.12
N VAL A 124 -7.58 2.93 -1.27
CA VAL A 124 -6.58 3.28 -2.29
C VAL A 124 -5.72 4.48 -1.87
N LEU A 125 -4.43 4.43 -2.14
CA LEU A 125 -3.49 5.54 -1.91
C LEU A 125 -3.71 6.63 -2.96
N LEU A 126 -4.60 7.56 -2.64
CA LEU A 126 -5.02 8.66 -3.51
C LEU A 126 -3.89 9.43 -4.21
N PRO A 127 -2.73 9.71 -3.57
CA PRO A 127 -1.64 10.41 -4.25
C PRO A 127 -1.06 9.70 -5.47
N LEU A 128 -1.35 8.41 -5.69
CA LEU A 128 -0.89 7.66 -6.86
C LEU A 128 -1.84 7.72 -8.06
N PHE A 129 -3.01 8.37 -7.90
CA PHE A 129 -4.02 8.50 -8.95
C PHE A 129 -4.19 9.96 -9.38
N SER A 130 -4.59 10.20 -10.63
CA SER A 130 -4.72 11.56 -11.17
C SER A 130 -5.84 12.34 -10.47
N PRO A 131 -5.60 13.58 -10.03
CA PRO A 131 -6.67 14.47 -9.56
C PRO A 131 -7.70 14.71 -10.67
N HIS A 132 -8.95 14.93 -10.27
CA HIS A 132 -10.03 15.18 -11.22
C HIS A 132 -9.72 16.40 -12.10
N GLY A 133 -9.93 16.27 -13.42
CA GLY A 133 -9.71 17.35 -14.38
C GLY A 133 -8.26 17.55 -14.85
N GLN A 134 -7.29 16.74 -14.38
CA GLN A 134 -5.92 16.75 -14.89
C GLN A 134 -5.69 15.53 -15.80
N THR A 135 -5.67 15.75 -17.12
CA THR A 135 -5.32 14.72 -18.11
C THR A 135 -3.80 14.71 -18.32
N GLY A 136 -3.08 14.12 -17.36
CA GLY A 136 -1.65 13.92 -17.50
C GLY A 136 -1.04 13.17 -16.32
N SER A 137 -0.47 12.00 -16.60
CA SER A 137 0.61 11.36 -15.83
C SER A 137 0.30 10.31 -14.74
N ALA A 138 -0.93 9.85 -14.50
CA ALA A 138 -1.11 8.69 -13.60
C ALA A 138 -0.94 7.36 -14.35
N VAL A 139 -0.15 6.45 -13.76
CA VAL A 139 -0.10 5.03 -14.10
C VAL A 139 -1.51 4.45 -13.90
N GLY A 140 -2.01 3.71 -14.89
CA GLY A 140 -3.33 3.06 -14.84
C GLY A 140 -4.52 3.89 -15.35
N GLY A 141 -4.35 5.18 -15.68
CA GLY A 141 -5.37 6.00 -16.36
C GLY A 141 -6.64 6.33 -15.56
N LEU A 142 -6.75 5.84 -14.31
CA LEU A 142 -7.86 6.13 -13.41
C LEU A 142 -7.65 7.47 -12.69
N SER A 143 -8.71 8.26 -12.63
CA SER A 143 -8.79 9.39 -11.71
C SER A 143 -8.95 8.92 -10.26
N GLN A 144 -8.61 9.78 -9.30
CA GLN A 144 -8.85 9.54 -7.87
C GLN A 144 -10.31 9.18 -7.57
N LEU A 145 -11.25 9.82 -8.25
CA LEU A 145 -12.69 9.55 -8.06
C LEU A 145 -13.06 8.14 -8.55
N GLU A 146 -12.57 7.73 -9.72
CA GLU A 146 -12.80 6.37 -10.24
C GLU A 146 -12.15 5.31 -9.35
N ALA A 147 -10.93 5.55 -8.88
CA ALA A 147 -10.22 4.64 -7.99
C ALA A 147 -10.97 4.46 -6.65
N LEU A 148 -11.42 5.55 -6.03
CA LEU A 148 -12.26 5.51 -4.83
C LEU A 148 -13.57 4.77 -5.08
N TRP A 149 -14.20 5.00 -6.22
CA TRP A 149 -15.48 4.38 -6.54
C TRP A 149 -15.35 2.86 -6.72
N ILE A 150 -14.31 2.40 -7.43
CA ILE A 150 -14.04 0.97 -7.60
C ILE A 150 -13.73 0.32 -6.24
N ASN A 151 -12.92 0.98 -5.41
CA ASN A 151 -12.60 0.50 -4.07
C ASN A 151 -13.84 0.44 -3.16
N ALA A 152 -14.67 1.48 -3.13
CA ALA A 152 -15.91 1.50 -2.35
C ALA A 152 -16.89 0.38 -2.78
N LYS A 153 -17.04 0.15 -4.08
CA LYS A 153 -17.84 -0.97 -4.61
C LYS A 153 -17.31 -2.32 -4.14
N GLN A 154 -16.00 -2.51 -4.15
CA GLN A 154 -15.39 -3.76 -3.70
C GLN A 154 -15.60 -3.98 -2.20
N VAL A 155 -15.38 -2.96 -1.38
CA VAL A 155 -15.61 -3.03 0.07
C VAL A 155 -17.09 -3.29 0.38
N ASN A 156 -18.02 -2.61 -0.30
CA ASN A 156 -19.45 -2.84 -0.13
C ASN A 156 -19.83 -4.29 -0.47
N ARG A 157 -19.31 -4.84 -1.57
CA ARG A 157 -19.52 -6.25 -1.95
C ARG A 157 -19.01 -7.22 -0.87
N PHE A 158 -17.86 -6.92 -0.26
CA PHE A 158 -17.34 -7.70 0.86
C PHE A 158 -18.30 -7.64 2.06
N LEU A 159 -18.73 -6.43 2.45
CA LEU A 159 -19.64 -6.21 3.59
C LEU A 159 -20.99 -6.91 3.41
N GLU A 160 -21.60 -6.82 2.22
CA GLU A 160 -22.86 -7.49 1.88
C GLU A 160 -22.74 -9.00 2.08
N THR A 161 -21.68 -9.60 1.55
CA THR A 161 -21.48 -11.05 1.65
C THR A 161 -21.12 -11.45 3.08
N TYR A 162 -20.19 -10.74 3.74
CA TYR A 162 -19.74 -11.05 5.10
C TYR A 162 -20.89 -10.95 6.12
N SER A 163 -21.73 -9.92 6.01
CA SER A 163 -22.90 -9.74 6.89
C SER A 163 -23.95 -10.85 6.80
N SER A 164 -23.98 -11.58 5.67
CA SER A 164 -24.85 -12.75 5.53
C SER A 164 -24.28 -14.01 6.20
N MET A 165 -22.96 -14.03 6.44
CA MET A 165 -22.22 -15.19 6.96
C MET A 165 -21.84 -15.05 8.43
N ALA A 166 -21.62 -13.83 8.90
CA ALA A 166 -21.13 -13.52 10.24
C ALA A 166 -21.88 -12.34 10.88
N LYS A 167 -21.89 -12.29 12.21
CA LYS A 167 -22.59 -11.24 13.00
C LYS A 167 -21.64 -10.29 13.72
N ASP A 168 -20.38 -10.26 13.28
CA ASP A 168 -19.33 -9.50 13.97
C ASP A 168 -19.42 -7.99 13.68
N ILE A 169 -20.12 -7.61 12.62
CA ILE A 169 -20.35 -6.20 12.27
C ILE A 169 -21.61 -5.71 13.01
N PRO A 170 -21.52 -4.62 13.80
CA PRO A 170 -22.69 -4.05 14.46
C PRO A 170 -23.80 -3.70 13.43
N PRO A 171 -25.06 -4.13 13.66
CA PRO A 171 -26.14 -3.93 12.69
C PRO A 171 -26.40 -2.45 12.35
N GLU A 172 -26.21 -1.57 13.32
CA GLU A 172 -26.35 -0.12 13.12
C GLU A 172 -25.29 0.43 12.18
N SER A 173 -24.02 0.08 12.41
CA SER A 173 -22.90 0.48 11.53
C SER A 173 -23.06 -0.08 10.12
N LEU A 174 -23.49 -1.33 9.98
CA LEU A 174 -23.75 -1.94 8.67
C LEU A 174 -24.86 -1.20 7.91
N SER A 175 -25.99 -0.92 8.59
CA SER A 175 -27.11 -0.18 8.01
C SER A 175 -26.69 1.22 7.56
N GLN A 176 -25.89 1.92 8.37
CA GLN A 176 -25.35 3.23 8.03
C GLN A 176 -24.47 3.18 6.78
N LEU A 177 -23.53 2.24 6.71
CA LEU A 177 -22.65 2.06 5.56
C LEU A 177 -23.43 1.73 4.28
N GLN A 178 -24.44 0.86 4.38
CA GLN A 178 -25.31 0.49 3.25
C GLN A 178 -26.14 1.68 2.74
N GLN A 179 -26.68 2.50 3.65
CA GLN A 179 -27.41 3.71 3.29
C GLN A 179 -26.51 4.74 2.61
N GLU A 180 -25.30 4.94 3.15
CA GLU A 180 -24.32 5.86 2.58
C GLU A 180 -23.88 5.42 1.18
N PHE A 181 -23.55 4.13 1.02
CA PHE A 181 -23.21 3.55 -0.28
C PHE A 181 -24.36 3.68 -1.28
N SER A 182 -25.61 3.40 -0.87
CA SER A 182 -26.79 3.53 -1.73
C SER A 182 -27.01 4.97 -2.19
N ARG A 183 -26.84 5.94 -1.28
CA ARG A 183 -26.93 7.37 -1.59
C ARG A 183 -25.88 7.78 -2.60
N LEU A 184 -24.60 7.49 -2.34
CA LEU A 184 -23.49 7.80 -3.24
C LEU A 184 -23.65 7.12 -4.61
N SER A 185 -24.13 5.87 -4.64
CA SER A 185 -24.42 5.15 -5.88
C SER A 185 -25.47 5.84 -6.74
N SER A 186 -26.49 6.44 -6.12
CA SER A 186 -27.55 7.16 -6.83
C SER A 186 -27.10 8.51 -7.40
N GLU A 187 -26.07 9.11 -6.82
CA GLU A 187 -25.50 10.39 -7.26
C GLU A 187 -24.42 10.21 -8.33
N TYR A 188 -23.75 9.06 -8.35
CA TYR A 188 -22.65 8.74 -9.27
C TYR A 188 -23.11 8.17 -10.62
N LEU A 189 -24.30 7.55 -10.67
CA LEU A 189 -24.93 7.00 -11.89
C LEU A 189 -25.83 8.02 -12.58
#